data_AF-A0A8J6M1J5-F1
#
_entry.id   AF-A0A8J6M1J5-F1
#
_cell.length_a   1.000
_cell.length_b   1.000
_cell.length_c   1.000
_cell.angle_alpha   90.00
_cell.angle_beta   90.00
_cell.angle_gamma   90.00
#
_symmetry.space_group_name_H-M   'P 1'
#
loop_
_entity.id
_entity.type
_entity.pdbx_description
1 polymer ?
#
loop_
_entity_poly.entity_id
_entity_poly.type
_entity_poly.pdbx_seq_one_letter_code
_entity_poly.pdbx_strand_id
1 'polypeptide(L)'
;MFEFVPAKSISCVCLLIFSLCSHSALSAELTAKSFIHKGLNLESELTAIYLGDFEHAKLEPGGAAFNTLFGNYLYAFGRQCAAHLPANKVEMTESKCVREQYEVNGYGMRTGSSQCIEYRDFGTGVYADPALYATSKKIASKLGNKMLGQIFTNRDPFATRRILDEAVSAAGDMSRLVTQNACNSAALKRFEMNMHLFAKGEPGLRLDSGERLSDVIASKASNLKAKDINLTKLIDDLIVENSKGWMMNRYSPGNVYAVKVVSKDNAGRPRRVDANYNFLSFGKTARGAVKLIFQDHVPKCLYFADAPQTCRVPSRGIVNAFDQGKY
;
A
#
# COMPACT_ATOMS: atom_id res chain seq x y z
N MET A 1 13.97 58.91 71.50
CA MET A 1 13.70 57.65 72.21
C MET A 1 12.19 57.49 72.25
N PHE A 2 11.72 56.31 71.84
CA PHE A 2 10.33 55.84 71.74
C PHE A 2 9.44 56.28 70.57
N GLU A 3 9.04 55.24 69.83
CA GLU A 3 8.14 55.14 68.70
C GLU A 3 6.68 55.39 69.09
N PHE A 4 5.85 55.80 68.11
CA PHE A 4 4.46 55.36 68.00
C PHE A 4 4.01 55.38 66.52
N VAL A 5 3.52 54.24 66.06
CA VAL A 5 2.77 53.96 64.81
C VAL A 5 1.27 54.13 65.15
N PRO A 6 0.34 54.67 64.29
CA PRO A 6 -0.31 53.82 63.28
C PRO A 6 -0.87 54.45 61.98
N ALA A 7 -0.71 53.65 60.91
CA ALA A 7 -1.68 53.18 59.92
C ALA A 7 -2.90 54.04 59.52
N LYS A 8 -2.97 54.41 58.22
CA LYS A 8 -3.87 53.83 57.19
C LYS A 8 -4.01 54.82 56.01
N SER A 9 -3.61 54.39 54.81
CA SER A 9 -4.46 54.62 53.63
C SER A 9 -4.05 53.65 52.52
N ILE A 10 -5.03 52.84 52.13
CA ILE A 10 -4.97 51.87 51.04
C ILE A 10 -5.21 52.65 49.76
N SER A 11 -4.18 52.81 48.92
CA SER A 11 -4.37 53.19 47.52
C SER A 11 -4.32 51.95 46.65
N CYS A 12 -5.47 51.71 46.01
CA CYS A 12 -5.76 50.65 45.07
C CYS A 12 -4.86 50.80 43.83
N VAL A 13 -3.86 49.92 43.66
CA VAL A 13 -3.13 49.79 42.40
C VAL A 13 -3.87 48.77 41.55
N CYS A 14 -4.51 49.25 40.47
CA CYS A 14 -5.05 48.43 39.40
C CYS A 14 -3.90 47.64 38.73
N LEU A 15 -3.83 46.34 39.02
CA LEU A 15 -3.01 45.39 38.29
C LEU A 15 -3.72 45.04 36.98
N LEU A 16 -3.20 45.56 35.87
CA LEU A 16 -3.52 45.13 34.51
C LEU A 16 -3.16 43.64 34.36
N ILE A 17 -4.16 42.77 34.51
CA ILE A 17 -4.04 41.36 34.13
C ILE A 17 -4.10 41.32 32.60
N PHE A 18 -2.93 41.15 31.97
CA PHE A 18 -2.83 40.68 30.59
C PHE A 18 -3.50 39.30 30.51
N SER A 19 -4.75 39.27 30.03
CA SER A 19 -5.42 38.03 29.65
C SER A 19 -4.74 37.51 28.38
N LEU A 20 -3.73 36.68 28.56
CA LEU A 20 -3.33 35.71 27.56
C LEU A 20 -4.55 34.81 27.33
N CYS A 21 -5.32 35.11 26.28
CA CYS A 21 -6.24 34.15 25.69
C CYS A 21 -5.42 32.99 25.14
N SER A 22 -5.12 32.03 26.02
CA SER A 22 -4.66 30.70 25.66
C SER A 22 -5.72 30.08 24.73
N HIS A 23 -5.51 30.21 23.42
CA HIS A 23 -6.08 29.28 22.45
C HIS A 23 -5.35 27.95 22.60
N SER A 24 -5.48 27.33 23.77
CA SER A 24 -5.21 25.91 23.94
C SER A 24 -6.48 25.19 23.53
N ALA A 25 -6.80 25.23 22.23
CA ALA A 25 -7.47 24.09 21.66
C ALA A 25 -6.53 22.92 21.96
N LEU A 26 -6.95 22.01 22.84
CA LEU A 26 -6.27 20.74 23.02
C LEU A 26 -6.16 20.13 21.61
N SER A 27 -5.00 20.28 20.98
CA SER A 27 -4.61 19.39 19.90
C SER A 27 -4.48 18.06 20.59
N ALA A 28 -5.55 17.25 20.55
CA ALA A 28 -5.52 15.91 21.07
C ALA A 28 -4.27 15.24 20.49
N GLU A 29 -3.38 14.81 21.39
CA GLU A 29 -2.12 14.21 21.01
C GLU A 29 -2.42 13.02 20.08
N LEU A 30 -1.83 13.03 18.88
CA LEU A 30 -2.05 11.95 17.94
C LEU A 30 -1.43 10.67 18.49
N THR A 31 -2.19 9.59 18.49
CA THR A 31 -1.73 8.27 18.89
C THR A 31 -1.82 7.32 17.71
N ALA A 32 -1.28 6.11 17.84
CA ALA A 32 -1.48 5.04 16.86
C ALA A 32 -2.97 4.79 16.55
N LYS A 33 -3.85 4.92 17.55
CA LYS A 33 -5.30 4.65 17.42
C LYS A 33 -6.06 5.77 16.72
N SER A 34 -5.46 6.95 16.55
CA SER A 34 -6.08 8.08 15.86
C SER A 34 -6.24 7.83 14.35
N PHE A 35 -5.53 6.84 13.79
CA PHE A 35 -5.58 6.47 12.38
C PHE A 35 -6.32 5.13 12.19
N ILE A 36 -7.43 5.17 11.46
CA ILE A 36 -8.29 4.01 11.21
C ILE A 36 -7.80 3.28 9.95
N HIS A 37 -7.22 2.11 10.14
CA HIS A 37 -6.64 1.29 9.06
C HIS A 37 -7.16 -0.15 9.01
N LYS A 38 -8.07 -0.51 9.94
CA LYS A 38 -8.51 -1.89 10.13
C LYS A 38 -9.25 -2.44 8.90
N GLY A 39 -8.82 -3.62 8.45
CA GLY A 39 -9.48 -4.33 7.36
C GLY A 39 -9.14 -3.79 5.97
N LEU A 40 -8.06 -3.01 5.86
CA LEU A 40 -7.39 -2.68 4.60
C LEU A 40 -6.34 -3.76 4.29
N ASN A 41 -6.07 -4.02 3.01
CA ASN A 41 -5.07 -5.01 2.60
C ASN A 41 -3.66 -4.58 2.97
N LEU A 42 -3.38 -3.28 2.97
CA LEU A 42 -2.07 -2.69 3.25
C LEU A 42 -1.98 -2.14 4.67
N GLU A 43 -2.71 -2.72 5.62
CA GLU A 43 -2.82 -2.23 7.00
C GLU A 43 -1.45 -1.95 7.63
N SER A 44 -0.52 -2.91 7.58
CA SER A 44 0.83 -2.77 8.13
C SER A 44 1.61 -1.63 7.50
N GLU A 45 1.61 -1.55 6.17
CA GLU A 45 2.30 -0.50 5.42
C GLU A 45 1.69 0.89 5.69
N LEU A 46 0.36 0.99 5.72
CA LEU A 46 -0.34 2.24 5.97
C LEU A 46 -0.07 2.75 7.38
N THR A 47 -0.08 1.86 8.37
CA THR A 47 0.29 2.18 9.75
C THR A 47 1.75 2.61 9.84
N ALA A 48 2.68 1.92 9.19
CA ALA A 48 4.09 2.30 9.17
C ALA A 48 4.30 3.72 8.62
N ILE A 49 3.62 4.05 7.51
CA ILE A 49 3.64 5.40 6.94
C ILE A 49 3.04 6.41 7.92
N TYR A 50 1.87 6.14 8.50
CA TYR A 50 1.25 7.04 9.47
C TYR A 50 2.14 7.34 10.68
N LEU A 51 2.78 6.31 11.25
CA LEU A 51 3.68 6.41 12.40
C LEU A 51 5.02 7.10 12.08
N GLY A 52 5.34 7.29 10.79
CA GLY A 52 6.68 7.73 10.37
C GLY A 52 7.74 6.63 10.52
N ASP A 53 7.31 5.38 10.63
CA ASP A 53 8.16 4.20 10.83
C ASP A 53 8.60 3.57 9.51
N PHE A 54 9.27 4.38 8.69
CA PHE A 54 9.58 4.05 7.30
C PHE A 54 10.50 2.84 7.14
N GLU A 55 11.35 2.56 8.13
CA GLU A 55 12.23 1.38 8.13
C GLU A 55 11.45 0.06 8.16
N HIS A 56 10.27 0.07 8.79
CA HIS A 56 9.39 -1.09 8.88
C HIS A 56 8.27 -1.09 7.83
N ALA A 57 8.16 -0.01 7.04
CA ALA A 57 7.31 0.00 5.87
C ALA A 57 7.88 -0.98 4.84
N LYS A 58 7.16 -2.08 4.55
CA LYS A 58 7.54 -3.07 3.52
C LYS A 58 7.38 -2.54 2.08
N LEU A 59 7.49 -1.22 1.90
CA LEU A 59 7.36 -0.50 0.64
C LEU A 59 8.70 0.12 0.28
N GLU A 60 8.96 0.25 -1.01
CA GLU A 60 10.08 1.04 -1.50
C GLU A 60 9.56 2.42 -1.94
N PRO A 61 10.14 3.55 -1.50
CA PRO A 61 9.73 4.91 -1.90
C PRO A 61 9.59 5.15 -3.41
N GLY A 62 10.43 4.49 -4.21
CA GLY A 62 10.39 4.56 -5.68
C GLY A 62 9.80 3.31 -6.34
N GLY A 63 9.22 2.41 -5.55
CA GLY A 63 8.68 1.14 -6.03
C GLY A 63 7.30 1.30 -6.67
N ALA A 64 6.96 0.36 -7.55
CA ALA A 64 5.65 0.34 -8.22
C ALA A 64 4.48 0.24 -7.23
N ALA A 65 4.65 -0.54 -6.16
CA ALA A 65 3.68 -0.69 -5.08
C ALA A 65 3.31 0.64 -4.43
N PHE A 66 4.33 1.41 -4.06
CA PHE A 66 4.12 2.70 -3.41
C PHE A 66 3.61 3.75 -4.38
N ASN A 67 4.12 3.80 -5.62
CA ASN A 67 3.61 4.69 -6.66
C ASN A 67 2.10 4.53 -6.87
N THR A 68 1.66 3.28 -6.93
CA THR A 68 0.25 2.90 -7.04
C THR A 68 -0.56 3.37 -5.83
N LEU A 69 -0.08 3.07 -4.61
CA LEU A 69 -0.73 3.48 -3.37
C LEU A 69 -0.88 5.01 -3.30
N PHE A 70 0.18 5.75 -3.61
CA PHE A 70 0.20 7.21 -3.62
C PHE A 70 -0.80 7.77 -4.65
N GLY A 71 -0.78 7.26 -5.88
CA GLY A 71 -1.72 7.69 -6.92
C GLY A 71 -3.17 7.43 -6.53
N ASN A 72 -3.47 6.23 -6.03
CA ASN A 72 -4.81 5.87 -5.57
C ASN A 72 -5.28 6.75 -4.39
N TYR A 73 -4.36 7.15 -3.51
CA TYR A 73 -4.66 8.10 -2.44
C TYR A 73 -5.08 9.46 -3.00
N LEU A 74 -4.33 10.02 -3.96
CA LEU A 74 -4.67 11.31 -4.57
C LEU A 74 -6.05 11.27 -5.26
N TYR A 75 -6.35 10.20 -5.99
CA TYR A 75 -7.68 10.03 -6.59
C TYR A 75 -8.79 9.88 -5.54
N ALA A 76 -8.56 9.09 -4.48
CA ALA A 76 -9.53 8.91 -3.41
C ALA A 76 -9.82 10.24 -2.69
N PHE A 77 -8.76 10.94 -2.28
CA PHE A 77 -8.89 12.24 -1.60
C PHE A 77 -9.48 13.29 -2.53
N GLY A 78 -9.01 13.39 -3.78
CA GLY A 78 -9.53 14.35 -4.75
C GLY A 78 -11.01 14.17 -5.07
N ARG A 79 -11.53 12.94 -5.02
CA ARG A 79 -12.96 12.64 -5.23
C ARG A 79 -13.80 12.86 -3.98
N GLN A 80 -13.32 12.43 -2.81
CA GLN A 80 -14.11 12.40 -1.58
C GLN A 80 -13.95 13.66 -0.72
N CYS A 81 -12.82 14.33 -0.86
CA CYS A 81 -12.38 15.45 -0.03
C CYS A 81 -12.06 16.69 -0.87
N ALA A 82 -12.70 16.86 -2.03
CA ALA A 82 -12.47 17.97 -2.94
C ALA A 82 -12.60 19.35 -2.28
N ALA A 83 -13.46 19.48 -1.27
CA ALA A 83 -13.66 20.70 -0.47
C ALA A 83 -12.49 21.03 0.47
N HIS A 84 -11.61 20.07 0.74
CA HIS A 84 -10.45 20.21 1.63
C HIS A 84 -9.13 20.34 0.88
N LEU A 85 -9.16 20.34 -0.46
CA LEU A 85 -7.99 20.64 -1.28
C LEU A 85 -7.61 22.13 -1.17
N PRO A 86 -6.33 22.48 -1.35
CA PRO A 86 -5.90 23.86 -1.31
C PRO A 86 -6.50 24.66 -2.48
N ALA A 87 -6.54 25.99 -2.33
CA ALA A 87 -7.09 26.88 -3.35
C ALA A 87 -6.36 26.77 -4.71
N ASN A 88 -5.05 26.52 -4.68
CA ASN A 88 -4.22 26.34 -5.87
C ASN A 88 -4.19 24.89 -6.40
N LYS A 89 -5.18 24.06 -6.05
CA LYS A 89 -5.28 22.68 -6.52
C LYS A 89 -5.13 22.57 -8.04
N VAL A 90 -4.50 21.49 -8.48
CA VAL A 90 -4.25 21.21 -9.89
C VAL A 90 -5.05 19.99 -10.32
N GLU A 91 -5.53 20.01 -11.56
CA GLU A 91 -6.21 18.87 -12.14
C GLU A 91 -5.19 17.74 -12.40
N MET A 92 -5.52 16.54 -11.97
CA MET A 92 -4.76 15.35 -12.31
C MET A 92 -5.06 14.95 -13.75
N THR A 93 -4.00 14.62 -14.49
CA THR A 93 -4.08 14.15 -15.87
C THR A 93 -3.80 12.66 -15.97
N GLU A 94 -4.37 12.05 -17.01
CA GLU A 94 -4.10 10.68 -17.43
C GLU A 94 -3.57 10.68 -18.88
N SER A 95 -2.55 9.87 -19.14
CA SER A 95 -1.97 9.76 -20.48
C SER A 95 -2.72 8.71 -21.28
N LYS A 96 -3.34 9.11 -22.40
CA LYS A 96 -4.06 8.23 -23.31
C LYS A 96 -3.34 8.14 -24.64
N CYS A 97 -3.38 6.94 -25.22
CA CYS A 97 -2.93 6.75 -26.59
C CYS A 97 -3.88 7.47 -27.55
N VAL A 98 -3.35 8.38 -28.37
CA VAL A 98 -4.13 9.08 -29.40
C VAL A 98 -3.77 8.62 -30.81
N ARG A 99 -2.65 7.93 -30.98
CA ARG A 99 -2.25 7.34 -32.27
C ARG A 99 -1.52 6.03 -32.07
N GLU A 100 -1.99 5.01 -32.77
CA GLU A 100 -1.37 3.69 -32.81
C GLU A 100 -0.67 3.45 -34.15
N GLN A 101 0.41 2.67 -34.09
CA GLN A 101 1.05 2.04 -35.23
C GLN A 101 0.71 0.55 -35.21
N TYR A 102 0.41 0.00 -36.38
CA TYR A 102 0.19 -1.42 -36.57
C TYR A 102 0.76 -1.84 -37.92
N GLU A 103 1.15 -3.10 -38.05
CA GLU A 103 1.63 -3.62 -39.32
C GLU A 103 0.42 -4.01 -40.18
N VAL A 104 0.58 -3.91 -41.50
CA VAL A 104 -0.39 -4.37 -42.49
C VAL A 104 0.35 -5.30 -43.46
N ASN A 105 -0.29 -6.39 -43.87
CA ASN A 105 0.27 -7.28 -44.88
C ASN A 105 0.13 -6.68 -46.30
N GLY A 106 0.65 -7.38 -47.31
CA GLY A 106 0.57 -6.97 -48.72
C GLY A 106 -0.85 -6.82 -49.28
N TYR A 107 -1.89 -7.23 -48.55
CA TYR A 107 -3.31 -7.05 -48.89
C TYR A 107 -3.98 -5.96 -48.05
N GLY A 108 -3.22 -5.18 -47.27
CA GLY A 108 -3.74 -4.11 -46.42
C GLY A 108 -4.43 -4.59 -45.15
N MET A 109 -4.41 -5.89 -44.83
CA MET A 109 -4.99 -6.42 -43.60
C MET A 109 -4.01 -6.26 -42.45
N ARG A 110 -4.53 -5.84 -41.30
CA ARG A 110 -3.76 -5.66 -40.07
C ARG A 110 -3.11 -6.97 -39.62
N THR A 111 -1.80 -6.94 -39.43
CA THR A 111 -1.00 -8.04 -38.89
C THR A 111 -0.29 -7.53 -37.63
N GLY A 112 -0.36 -8.27 -36.53
CA GLY A 112 0.29 -7.88 -35.27
C GLY A 112 -0.51 -6.97 -34.34
N SER A 113 0.03 -6.74 -33.15
CA SER A 113 -0.56 -5.87 -32.12
C SER A 113 -0.35 -4.40 -32.44
N SER A 114 -1.31 -3.53 -32.11
CA SER A 114 -1.03 -2.09 -32.13
C SER A 114 0.03 -1.74 -31.09
N GLN A 115 0.90 -0.81 -31.45
CA GLN A 115 1.77 -0.11 -30.53
C GLN A 115 1.35 1.35 -30.51
N CYS A 116 1.19 1.93 -29.33
CA CYS A 116 0.93 3.35 -29.25
C CYS A 116 2.19 4.16 -29.59
N ILE A 117 2.08 5.09 -30.53
CA ILE A 117 3.18 5.94 -30.97
C ILE A 117 3.00 7.41 -30.58
N GLU A 118 1.80 7.79 -30.12
CA GLU A 118 1.54 9.13 -29.62
C GLU A 118 0.63 9.07 -28.40
N TYR A 119 1.10 9.64 -27.30
CA TYR A 119 0.36 9.80 -26.07
C TYR A 119 0.03 11.28 -25.86
N ARG A 120 -1.16 11.56 -25.33
CA ARG A 120 -1.55 12.89 -24.86
C ARG A 120 -2.17 12.79 -23.48
N ASP A 121 -1.95 13.82 -22.69
CA ASP A 121 -2.50 13.93 -21.34
C ASP A 121 -3.89 14.58 -21.40
N PHE A 122 -4.85 13.95 -20.74
CA PHE A 122 -6.22 14.41 -20.63
C PHE A 122 -6.55 14.70 -19.17
N GLY A 123 -7.28 15.78 -18.91
CA GLY A 123 -7.81 16.09 -17.58
C GLY A 123 -8.81 15.02 -17.13
N THR A 124 -8.73 14.64 -15.86
CA THR A 124 -9.60 13.61 -15.26
C THR A 124 -10.83 14.18 -14.56
N GLY A 125 -10.94 15.50 -14.42
CA GLY A 125 -11.91 16.18 -13.56
C GLY A 125 -11.66 15.99 -12.06
N VAL A 126 -10.59 15.30 -11.67
CA VAL A 126 -10.20 15.10 -10.28
C VAL A 126 -8.99 15.98 -9.97
N TYR A 127 -9.03 16.68 -8.83
CA TYR A 127 -8.00 17.62 -8.42
C TYR A 127 -7.17 17.07 -7.26
N ALA A 128 -5.95 17.56 -7.13
CA ALA A 128 -5.04 17.21 -6.04
C ALA A 128 -4.25 18.43 -5.55
N ASP A 129 -3.67 18.29 -4.36
CA ASP A 129 -2.63 19.20 -3.89
C ASP A 129 -1.46 19.22 -4.89
N PRO A 130 -0.98 20.41 -5.32
CA PRO A 130 0.06 20.51 -6.34
C PRO A 130 1.39 19.86 -5.94
N ALA A 131 1.80 19.96 -4.68
CA ALA A 131 3.05 19.39 -4.20
C ALA A 131 2.99 17.86 -4.17
N LEU A 132 1.87 17.31 -3.74
CA LEU A 132 1.65 15.86 -3.75
C LEU A 132 1.58 15.32 -5.18
N TYR A 133 0.84 15.98 -6.07
CA TYR A 133 0.71 15.55 -7.46
C TYR A 133 2.04 15.63 -8.23
N ALA A 134 2.82 16.70 -8.03
CA ALA A 134 4.16 16.81 -8.60
C ALA A 134 5.08 15.67 -8.11
N THR A 135 4.97 15.30 -6.84
CA THR A 135 5.74 14.20 -6.24
C THR A 135 5.33 12.85 -6.84
N SER A 136 4.03 12.60 -6.97
CA SER A 136 3.51 11.40 -7.64
C SER A 136 4.03 11.29 -9.08
N LYS A 137 3.99 12.38 -9.87
CA LYS A 137 4.55 12.40 -11.23
C LYS A 137 6.05 12.13 -11.27
N LYS A 138 6.81 12.65 -10.30
CA LYS A 138 8.25 12.40 -10.19
C LYS A 138 8.56 10.93 -9.90
N ILE A 139 7.78 10.27 -9.04
CA ILE A 139 7.92 8.83 -8.78
C ILE A 139 7.59 8.03 -10.04
N ALA A 140 6.46 8.33 -10.68
CA ALA A 140 6.03 7.65 -11.90
C ALA A 140 7.07 7.74 -13.02
N SER A 141 7.67 8.93 -13.22
CA SER A 141 8.76 9.13 -14.20
C SER A 141 10.01 8.30 -13.87
N LYS A 142 10.46 8.30 -12.61
CA LYS A 142 11.60 7.48 -12.17
C LYS A 142 11.34 5.98 -12.39
N LEU A 143 10.14 5.52 -12.07
CA LEU A 143 9.75 4.13 -12.26
C LEU A 143 9.70 3.77 -13.75
N GLY A 144 9.11 4.63 -14.59
CA GLY A 144 9.08 4.47 -16.04
C GLY A 144 10.48 4.31 -16.63
N ASN A 145 11.43 5.16 -16.22
CA ASN A 145 12.83 5.08 -16.65
C ASN A 145 13.49 3.76 -16.19
N LYS A 146 13.25 3.34 -14.95
CA LYS A 146 13.76 2.07 -14.41
C LYS A 146 13.19 0.86 -15.18
N MET A 147 11.90 0.87 -15.50
CA MET A 147 11.25 -0.17 -16.28
C MET A 147 11.76 -0.19 -17.73
N LEU A 148 11.96 0.97 -18.35
CA LEU A 148 12.54 1.07 -19.68
C LEU A 148 13.95 0.44 -19.73
N GLY A 149 14.80 0.77 -18.75
CA GLY A 149 16.13 0.15 -18.60
C GLY A 149 16.06 -1.36 -18.37
N GLN A 150 15.05 -1.85 -17.64
CA GLN A 150 14.80 -3.28 -17.46
C GLN A 150 14.33 -3.97 -18.74
N ILE A 151 13.54 -3.33 -19.60
CA ILE A 151 13.14 -3.90 -20.89
C ILE A 151 14.35 -4.15 -21.80
N PHE A 152 15.36 -3.29 -21.74
CA PHE A 152 16.62 -3.47 -22.48
C PHE A 152 17.56 -4.53 -21.89
N THR A 153 17.37 -4.90 -20.62
CA THR A 153 18.28 -5.81 -19.89
C THR A 153 17.65 -7.15 -19.50
N ASN A 154 16.32 -7.25 -19.42
CA ASN A 154 15.59 -8.45 -19.05
C ASN A 154 14.12 -8.39 -19.55
N ARG A 155 13.81 -9.17 -20.58
CA ARG A 155 12.45 -9.31 -21.13
C ARG A 155 11.62 -10.29 -20.29
N ASP A 156 11.23 -9.89 -19.07
CA ASP A 156 10.25 -10.66 -18.31
C ASP A 156 8.82 -10.09 -18.48
N PRO A 157 8.00 -10.63 -19.39
CA PRO A 157 6.63 -10.19 -19.62
C PRO A 157 5.71 -10.34 -18.39
N PHE A 158 6.17 -10.98 -17.32
CA PHE A 158 5.42 -11.13 -16.08
C PHE A 158 5.62 -10.00 -15.06
N ALA A 159 6.61 -9.11 -15.25
CA ALA A 159 6.83 -7.97 -14.36
C ALA A 159 5.66 -6.97 -14.38
N THR A 160 5.08 -6.71 -15.56
CA THR A 160 3.90 -5.85 -15.77
C THR A 160 2.66 -6.39 -15.03
N ARG A 161 2.54 -7.71 -14.94
CA ARG A 161 1.41 -8.36 -14.27
C ARG A 161 1.45 -8.21 -12.75
N ARG A 162 2.64 -8.26 -12.14
CA ARG A 162 2.81 -7.98 -10.71
C ARG A 162 2.33 -6.58 -10.33
N ILE A 163 2.57 -5.60 -11.21
CA ILE A 163 2.13 -4.21 -11.03
C ILE A 163 0.60 -4.11 -11.11
N LEU A 164 -0.03 -4.85 -12.02
CA LEU A 164 -1.49 -4.88 -12.17
C LEU A 164 -2.18 -5.53 -10.96
N ASP A 165 -1.69 -6.67 -10.48
CA ASP A 165 -2.27 -7.37 -9.32
C ASP A 165 -2.16 -6.50 -8.05
N GLU A 166 -1.01 -5.82 -7.88
CA GLU A 166 -0.78 -4.88 -6.78
C GLU A 166 -1.66 -3.62 -6.91
N ALA A 167 -1.85 -3.11 -8.13
CA ALA A 167 -2.71 -1.96 -8.42
C ALA A 167 -4.19 -2.18 -8.18
N VAL A 168 -4.71 -3.35 -8.57
CA VAL A 168 -6.11 -3.71 -8.36
C VAL A 168 -6.41 -3.86 -6.87
N SER A 169 -5.48 -4.43 -6.08
CA SER A 169 -5.69 -4.61 -4.63
C SER A 169 -5.65 -3.30 -3.83
N ALA A 170 -4.90 -2.29 -4.29
CA ALA A 170 -4.69 -1.04 -3.58
C ALA A 170 -5.76 0.05 -3.86
N ALA A 171 -6.48 -0.02 -4.98
CA ALA A 171 -7.40 1.06 -5.39
C ALA A 171 -8.62 1.18 -4.47
N GLY A 172 -9.20 0.05 -4.03
CA GLY A 172 -10.33 0.05 -3.10
C GLY A 172 -9.98 0.52 -1.69
N ASP A 173 -8.74 0.27 -1.25
CA ASP A 173 -8.30 0.54 0.11
C ASP A 173 -8.09 2.02 0.39
N MET A 174 -7.54 2.80 -0.54
CA MET A 174 -7.35 4.24 -0.31
C MET A 174 -8.69 4.99 -0.22
N SER A 175 -9.67 4.59 -1.02
CA SER A 175 -11.04 5.09 -0.92
C SER A 175 -11.62 4.83 0.47
N ARG A 176 -11.48 3.60 0.98
CA ARG A 176 -11.95 3.24 2.32
C ARG A 176 -11.18 3.98 3.41
N LEU A 177 -9.86 4.10 3.28
CA LEU A 177 -9.01 4.80 4.22
C LEU A 177 -9.44 6.27 4.39
N VAL A 178 -9.61 6.99 3.27
CA VAL A 178 -10.03 8.40 3.26
C VAL A 178 -11.42 8.54 3.89
N THR A 179 -12.37 7.68 3.50
CA THR A 179 -13.73 7.68 4.06
C THR A 179 -13.72 7.40 5.58
N GLN A 180 -12.90 6.46 6.05
CA GLN A 180 -12.84 6.08 7.47
C GLN A 180 -12.19 7.16 8.36
N ASN A 181 -11.24 7.94 7.85
CA ASN A 181 -10.45 8.87 8.67
C ASN A 181 -10.95 10.32 8.65
N ALA A 182 -12.03 10.65 7.93
CA ALA A 182 -12.52 12.01 7.70
C ALA A 182 -11.50 12.98 7.05
N CYS A 183 -11.97 13.75 6.07
CA CYS A 183 -11.10 14.54 5.19
C CYS A 183 -10.21 15.59 5.87
N ASN A 184 -10.66 16.19 6.99
CA ASN A 184 -9.90 17.25 7.67
C ASN A 184 -9.06 16.76 8.85
N SER A 185 -9.14 15.46 9.19
CA SER A 185 -8.61 14.97 10.46
C SER A 185 -7.10 15.12 10.56
N ALA A 186 -6.62 15.37 11.78
CA ALA A 186 -5.20 15.48 12.04
C ALA A 186 -4.45 14.18 11.70
N ALA A 187 -5.08 13.02 11.89
CA ALA A 187 -4.51 11.72 11.54
C ALA A 187 -4.33 11.54 10.03
N LEU A 188 -5.35 11.88 9.22
CA LEU A 188 -5.27 11.76 7.76
C LEU A 188 -4.24 12.75 7.17
N LYS A 189 -4.21 13.99 7.68
CA LYS A 189 -3.19 14.99 7.29
C LYS A 189 -1.78 14.54 7.63
N ARG A 190 -1.59 13.93 8.80
CA ARG A 190 -0.31 13.35 9.17
C ARG A 190 0.10 12.22 8.24
N PHE A 191 -0.82 11.30 7.95
CA PHE A 191 -0.59 10.21 7.01
C PHE A 191 -0.17 10.76 5.63
N GLU A 192 -0.86 11.78 5.13
CA GLU A 192 -0.52 12.47 3.87
C GLU A 192 0.89 13.06 3.90
N MET A 193 1.21 13.81 4.96
CA MET A 193 2.53 14.41 5.15
C MET A 193 3.63 13.34 5.16
N ASN A 194 3.45 12.27 5.93
CA ASN A 194 4.42 11.18 5.98
C ASN A 194 4.52 10.41 4.67
N MET A 195 3.44 10.22 3.93
CA MET A 195 3.48 9.63 2.60
C MET A 195 4.29 10.51 1.64
N HIS A 196 4.16 11.83 1.72
CA HIS A 196 4.97 12.77 0.95
C HIS A 196 6.46 12.74 1.33
N LEU A 197 6.78 12.66 2.63
CA LEU A 197 8.15 12.51 3.11
C LEU A 197 8.76 11.18 2.67
N PHE A 198 8.00 10.09 2.80
CA PHE A 198 8.40 8.77 2.34
C PHE A 198 8.72 8.77 0.85
N ALA A 199 7.87 9.38 0.03
CA ALA A 199 8.09 9.56 -1.41
C ALA A 199 9.39 10.31 -1.75
N LYS A 200 9.79 11.25 -0.89
CA LYS A 200 11.02 12.03 -1.04
C LYS A 200 12.26 11.32 -0.49
N GLY A 201 12.09 10.22 0.26
CA GLY A 201 13.16 9.57 1.00
C GLY A 201 13.61 10.37 2.22
N GLU A 202 12.76 11.24 2.74
CA GLU A 202 13.00 12.04 3.94
C GLU A 202 12.56 11.26 5.20
N PRO A 203 13.11 11.56 6.39
CA PRO A 203 12.67 10.94 7.64
C PRO A 203 11.19 11.21 7.91
N GLY A 204 10.48 10.20 8.43
CA GLY A 204 9.08 10.33 8.80
C GLY A 204 8.89 11.15 10.07
N LEU A 205 7.79 11.89 10.13
CA LEU A 205 7.33 12.50 11.37
C LEU A 205 6.89 11.38 12.31
N ARG A 206 7.56 11.25 13.46
CA ARG A 206 7.21 10.30 14.54
C ARG A 206 6.17 10.89 15.47
N LEU A 207 5.27 10.04 15.97
CA LEU A 207 4.33 10.45 17.03
C LEU A 207 5.12 10.78 18.30
N ASP A 208 4.60 11.71 19.10
CA ASP A 208 5.22 12.08 20.38
C ASP A 208 5.26 10.89 21.35
N SER A 209 4.30 9.96 21.23
CA SER A 209 4.27 8.68 21.95
C SER A 209 5.44 7.76 21.64
N GLY A 210 6.15 7.96 20.53
CA GLY A 210 7.26 7.10 20.08
C GLY A 210 6.84 5.72 19.55
N GLU A 211 5.52 5.45 19.45
CA GLU A 211 4.99 4.17 18.98
C GLU A 211 5.52 3.79 17.59
N ARG A 212 5.97 2.55 17.45
CA ARG A 212 6.46 1.94 16.21
C ARG A 212 5.47 0.93 15.66
N LEU A 213 5.68 0.49 14.42
CA LEU A 213 4.80 -0.51 13.79
C LEU A 213 4.71 -1.78 14.64
N SER A 214 5.82 -2.21 15.25
CA SER A 214 5.89 -3.37 16.13
C SER A 214 4.98 -3.28 17.35
N ASP A 215 4.72 -2.06 17.84
CA ASP A 215 3.94 -1.80 19.05
C ASP A 215 2.43 -1.84 18.74
N VAL A 216 2.06 -1.46 17.51
CA VAL A 216 0.68 -1.33 17.05
C VAL A 216 0.18 -2.60 16.35
N ILE A 217 1.06 -3.23 15.56
CA ILE A 217 0.77 -4.44 14.79
C ILE A 217 1.79 -5.51 15.16
N ALA A 218 1.45 -6.30 16.17
CA ALA A 218 2.23 -7.49 16.50
C ALA A 218 2.03 -8.54 15.39
N SER A 219 3.10 -8.94 14.71
CA SER A 219 3.07 -10.11 13.82
C SER A 219 2.83 -11.36 14.64
N LYS A 220 1.59 -11.86 14.64
CA LYS A 220 1.21 -13.10 15.30
C LYS A 220 1.81 -14.31 14.59
N ALA A 221 1.98 -14.24 13.27
CA ALA A 221 2.54 -15.33 12.48
C ALA A 221 4.00 -15.65 12.79
N SER A 222 4.78 -14.67 13.25
CA SER A 222 6.20 -14.86 13.59
C SER A 222 6.44 -16.01 14.59
N ASN A 223 5.43 -16.35 15.40
CA ASN A 223 5.46 -17.39 16.43
C ASN A 223 4.68 -18.68 16.07
N LEU A 224 3.96 -18.71 14.94
CA LEU A 224 3.11 -19.85 14.58
C LEU A 224 3.92 -20.99 13.96
N LYS A 225 3.82 -22.20 14.52
CA LYS A 225 4.44 -23.39 13.90
C LYS A 225 3.60 -23.83 12.70
N ALA A 226 4.21 -24.61 11.80
CA ALA A 226 3.51 -25.04 10.58
C ALA A 226 2.21 -25.83 10.82
N LYS A 227 2.05 -26.45 11.99
CA LYS A 227 0.84 -27.18 12.40
C LYS A 227 -0.30 -26.27 12.90
N ASP A 228 0.04 -25.05 13.30
CA ASP A 228 -0.87 -24.07 13.88
C ASP A 228 -1.38 -23.09 12.81
N ILE A 229 -1.00 -23.31 11.54
CA ILE A 229 -1.37 -22.50 10.37
C ILE A 229 -2.26 -23.34 9.46
N ASN A 230 -3.41 -22.82 9.07
CA ASN A 230 -4.25 -23.39 8.01
C ASN A 230 -3.62 -23.15 6.64
N LEU A 231 -2.59 -23.95 6.33
CA LEU A 231 -1.84 -23.87 5.08
C LEU A 231 -2.71 -24.14 3.85
N THR A 232 -3.75 -24.96 3.98
CA THR A 232 -4.72 -25.20 2.90
C THR A 232 -5.42 -23.91 2.52
N LYS A 233 -5.97 -23.19 3.51
CA LYS A 233 -6.63 -21.91 3.26
C LYS A 233 -5.65 -20.86 2.73
N LEU A 234 -4.45 -20.77 3.31
CA LEU A 234 -3.43 -19.81 2.86
C LEU A 234 -3.07 -20.02 1.39
N ILE A 235 -2.78 -21.27 1.00
CA ILE A 235 -2.42 -21.57 -0.38
C ILE A 235 -3.62 -21.35 -1.31
N ASP A 236 -4.84 -21.71 -0.89
CA ASP A 236 -6.05 -21.48 -1.67
C ASP A 236 -6.24 -20.00 -1.99
N ASP A 237 -6.22 -19.13 -0.96
CA ASP A 237 -6.37 -17.68 -1.15
C ASP A 237 -5.26 -17.11 -2.05
N LEU A 238 -4.02 -17.60 -1.91
CA LEU A 238 -2.90 -17.17 -2.76
C LEU A 238 -3.08 -17.57 -4.23
N ILE A 239 -3.58 -18.78 -4.50
CA ILE A 239 -3.88 -19.23 -5.87
C ILE A 239 -5.06 -18.44 -6.43
N VAL A 240 -6.13 -18.23 -5.65
CA VAL A 240 -7.28 -17.41 -6.06
C VAL A 240 -6.80 -16.05 -6.54
N GLU A 241 -5.97 -15.36 -5.74
CA GLU A 241 -5.46 -14.05 -6.17
C GLU A 241 -4.60 -14.15 -7.43
N ASN A 242 -3.63 -15.04 -7.45
CA ASN A 242 -2.74 -15.16 -8.61
C ASN A 242 -3.50 -15.51 -9.91
N SER A 243 -4.57 -16.30 -9.78
CA SER A 243 -5.36 -16.80 -10.89
C SER A 243 -6.21 -15.73 -11.59
N LYS A 244 -6.43 -14.57 -10.96
CA LYS A 244 -7.21 -13.47 -11.58
C LYS A 244 -6.63 -12.99 -12.89
N GLY A 245 -5.31 -13.08 -13.07
CA GLY A 245 -4.68 -12.75 -14.35
C GLY A 245 -4.53 -13.94 -15.32
N TRP A 246 -5.00 -15.15 -15.00
CA TRP A 246 -4.87 -16.29 -15.93
C TRP A 246 -5.79 -16.08 -17.13
N MET A 247 -5.21 -16.13 -18.34
CA MET A 247 -5.96 -15.86 -19.57
C MET A 247 -6.90 -17.02 -19.95
N MET A 248 -6.38 -18.25 -19.91
CA MET A 248 -7.09 -19.45 -20.40
C MET A 248 -7.59 -20.35 -19.27
N ASN A 249 -6.96 -20.28 -18.10
CA ASN A 249 -7.27 -21.13 -16.96
C ASN A 249 -8.20 -20.39 -15.98
N ARG A 250 -9.08 -21.15 -15.32
CA ARG A 250 -9.96 -20.66 -14.26
C ARG A 250 -9.76 -21.49 -13.01
N TYR A 251 -9.37 -20.83 -11.93
CA TYR A 251 -9.30 -21.45 -10.62
C TYR A 251 -10.60 -21.21 -9.85
N SER A 252 -11.03 -22.20 -9.07
CA SER A 252 -12.17 -22.07 -8.16
C SER A 252 -11.68 -22.22 -6.72
N PRO A 253 -12.06 -21.33 -5.79
CA PRO A 253 -11.70 -21.46 -4.38
C PRO A 253 -12.05 -22.83 -3.81
N GLY A 254 -11.29 -23.30 -2.83
CA GLY A 254 -11.48 -24.57 -2.13
C GLY A 254 -10.94 -25.80 -2.89
N ASN A 255 -10.19 -25.62 -3.97
CA ASN A 255 -9.69 -26.73 -4.80
C ASN A 255 -8.24 -27.14 -4.50
N VAL A 256 -7.65 -26.64 -3.40
CA VAL A 256 -6.33 -27.07 -2.92
C VAL A 256 -6.44 -28.39 -2.17
N TYR A 257 -5.51 -29.31 -2.45
CA TYR A 257 -5.40 -30.60 -1.79
C TYR A 257 -3.93 -31.05 -1.66
N ALA A 258 -3.70 -32.15 -0.94
CA ALA A 258 -2.37 -32.74 -0.72
C ALA A 258 -1.31 -31.74 -0.22
N VAL A 259 -1.72 -30.85 0.69
CA VAL A 259 -0.81 -29.86 1.29
C VAL A 259 0.21 -30.55 2.18
N LYS A 260 1.50 -30.33 1.89
CA LYS A 260 2.62 -30.93 2.61
C LYS A 260 3.66 -29.89 2.94
N VAL A 261 4.00 -29.79 4.23
CA VAL A 261 5.16 -29.03 4.69
C VAL A 261 6.42 -29.84 4.34
N VAL A 262 7.20 -29.34 3.39
CA VAL A 262 8.40 -30.03 2.90
C VAL A 262 9.60 -29.73 3.79
N SER A 263 9.72 -28.51 4.29
CA SER A 263 10.78 -28.13 5.22
C SER A 263 10.34 -27.08 6.23
N LYS A 264 11.01 -27.08 7.38
CA LYS A 264 10.78 -26.18 8.51
C LYS A 264 12.09 -25.49 8.92
N ASP A 265 11.98 -24.40 9.65
CA ASP A 265 13.13 -23.79 10.34
C ASP A 265 13.34 -24.40 11.74
N ASN A 266 14.35 -23.92 12.46
CA ASN A 266 14.71 -24.40 13.79
C ASN A 266 13.60 -24.16 14.84
N ALA A 267 12.66 -23.25 14.58
CA ALA A 267 11.52 -22.97 15.45
C ALA A 267 10.26 -23.79 15.06
N GLY A 268 10.34 -24.62 14.01
CA GLY A 268 9.23 -25.44 13.52
C GLY A 268 8.26 -24.69 12.60
N ARG A 269 8.63 -23.51 12.10
CA ARG A 269 7.86 -22.70 11.16
C ARG A 269 8.09 -23.19 9.73
N PRO A 270 7.12 -23.07 8.82
CA PRO A 270 7.27 -23.56 7.45
C PRO A 270 8.35 -22.75 6.71
N ARG A 271 9.24 -23.45 5.98
CA ARG A 271 10.14 -22.84 4.99
C ARG A 271 9.71 -23.14 3.56
N ARG A 272 9.15 -24.33 3.34
CA ARG A 272 8.59 -24.76 2.07
C ARG A 272 7.33 -25.59 2.28
N VAL A 273 6.30 -25.28 1.52
CA VAL A 273 5.05 -26.04 1.47
C VAL A 273 4.72 -26.33 0.02
N ASP A 274 4.46 -27.59 -0.29
CA ASP A 274 4.02 -28.03 -1.61
C ASP A 274 2.54 -28.42 -1.51
N ALA A 275 1.76 -28.12 -2.55
CA ALA A 275 0.36 -28.49 -2.63
C ALA A 275 -0.08 -28.73 -4.08
N ASN A 276 -1.19 -29.42 -4.23
CA ASN A 276 -1.85 -29.64 -5.50
C ASN A 276 -3.15 -28.85 -5.55
N TYR A 277 -3.61 -28.56 -6.76
CA TYR A 277 -4.88 -27.87 -6.95
C TYR A 277 -5.55 -28.28 -8.26
N ASN A 278 -6.87 -28.16 -8.33
CA ASN A 278 -7.63 -28.36 -9.56
C ASN A 278 -8.00 -27.01 -10.19
N PHE A 279 -7.98 -26.94 -11.51
CA PHE A 279 -8.41 -25.77 -12.28
C PHE A 279 -9.11 -26.19 -13.57
N LEU A 280 -9.89 -25.31 -14.15
CA LEU A 280 -10.52 -25.52 -15.45
C LEU A 280 -9.62 -24.94 -16.55
N SER A 281 -9.36 -25.73 -17.58
CA SER A 281 -8.66 -25.33 -18.80
C SER A 281 -9.46 -25.80 -20.00
N PHE A 282 -9.89 -24.87 -20.87
CA PHE A 282 -10.73 -25.18 -22.04
C PHE A 282 -11.95 -26.07 -21.71
N GLY A 283 -12.61 -25.79 -20.57
CA GLY A 283 -13.80 -26.54 -20.11
C GLY A 283 -13.53 -27.92 -19.52
N LYS A 284 -12.26 -28.35 -19.38
CA LYS A 284 -11.88 -29.61 -18.72
C LYS A 284 -11.16 -29.35 -17.42
N THR A 285 -11.41 -30.19 -16.43
CA THR A 285 -10.66 -30.17 -15.16
C THR A 285 -9.25 -30.68 -15.37
N ALA A 286 -8.28 -29.88 -14.95
CA ALA A 286 -6.85 -30.17 -14.97
C ALA A 286 -6.28 -30.07 -13.55
N ARG A 287 -5.12 -30.69 -13.35
CA ARG A 287 -4.39 -30.69 -12.06
C ARG A 287 -3.14 -29.82 -12.18
N GLY A 288 -2.92 -29.01 -11.17
CA GLY A 288 -1.70 -28.21 -10.99
C GLY A 288 -0.99 -28.57 -9.70
N ALA A 289 0.22 -28.05 -9.58
CA ALA A 289 0.97 -28.06 -8.32
C ALA A 289 1.58 -26.69 -8.09
N VAL A 290 1.68 -26.32 -6.82
CA VAL A 290 2.28 -25.08 -6.37
C VAL A 290 3.27 -25.36 -5.24
N LYS A 291 4.37 -24.63 -5.26
CA LYS A 291 5.38 -24.59 -4.21
C LYS A 291 5.38 -23.19 -3.61
N LEU A 292 5.08 -23.11 -2.32
CA LEU A 292 5.14 -21.89 -1.53
C LEU A 292 6.44 -21.86 -0.73
N ILE A 293 7.22 -20.80 -0.90
CA ILE A 293 8.44 -20.54 -0.14
C ILE A 293 8.20 -19.42 0.87
N PHE A 294 8.68 -19.66 2.09
CA PHE A 294 8.70 -18.69 3.17
C PHE A 294 10.13 -18.16 3.34
N GLN A 295 10.24 -16.85 3.52
CA GLN A 295 11.48 -16.16 3.86
C GLN A 295 11.16 -15.19 4.99
N ASP A 296 12.03 -15.09 5.99
CA ASP A 296 11.80 -14.24 7.18
C ASP A 296 10.42 -14.48 7.81
N HIS A 297 10.01 -15.75 7.80
CA HIS A 297 8.74 -16.26 8.35
C HIS A 297 7.47 -15.80 7.65
N VAL A 298 7.57 -15.15 6.49
CA VAL A 298 6.42 -14.74 5.68
C VAL A 298 6.41 -15.40 4.30
N PRO A 299 5.22 -15.60 3.69
CA PRO A 299 5.11 -16.05 2.30
C PRO A 299 5.87 -15.11 1.37
N LYS A 300 6.81 -15.64 0.58
CA LYS A 300 7.68 -14.83 -0.29
C LYS A 300 7.49 -15.10 -1.78
N CYS A 301 7.38 -16.36 -2.16
CA CYS A 301 7.27 -16.77 -3.56
C CYS A 301 6.37 -17.99 -3.72
N LEU A 302 5.48 -17.93 -4.71
CA LEU A 302 4.76 -19.08 -5.25
C LEU A 302 5.42 -19.49 -6.58
N TYR A 303 5.67 -20.79 -6.73
CA TYR A 303 6.15 -21.38 -7.98
C TYR A 303 5.13 -22.41 -8.45
N PHE A 304 4.55 -22.18 -9.61
CA PHE A 304 3.62 -23.12 -10.22
C PHE A 304 4.37 -24.12 -11.09
N ALA A 305 3.84 -25.34 -11.23
CA ALA A 305 4.49 -26.40 -11.99
C ALA A 305 4.74 -26.06 -13.47
N ASP A 306 3.89 -25.21 -14.05
CA ASP A 306 4.00 -24.69 -15.43
C ASP A 306 5.01 -23.53 -15.56
N ALA A 307 5.41 -22.92 -14.44
CA ALA A 307 6.42 -21.86 -14.39
C ALA A 307 7.34 -22.03 -13.16
N PRO A 308 8.11 -23.13 -13.07
CA PRO A 308 8.81 -23.53 -11.85
C PRO A 308 9.99 -22.61 -11.49
N GLN A 309 10.48 -21.81 -12.45
CA GLN A 309 11.59 -20.88 -12.27
C GLN A 309 11.12 -19.44 -12.02
N THR A 310 9.82 -19.17 -12.09
CA THR A 310 9.26 -17.82 -11.95
C THR A 310 8.66 -17.65 -10.56
N CYS A 311 9.28 -16.80 -9.73
CA CYS A 311 8.68 -16.40 -8.46
C CYS A 311 7.46 -15.52 -8.71
N ARG A 312 6.27 -16.04 -8.38
CA ARG A 312 5.05 -15.24 -8.26
C ARG A 312 4.98 -14.69 -6.84
N VAL A 313 5.04 -13.38 -6.70
CA VAL A 313 4.99 -12.72 -5.40
C VAL A 313 3.57 -12.83 -4.82
N PRO A 314 3.39 -13.29 -3.58
CA PRO A 314 2.11 -13.28 -2.87
C PRO A 314 1.45 -11.90 -2.84
N SER A 315 0.12 -11.86 -2.89
CA SER A 315 -0.63 -10.63 -2.66
C SER A 315 -0.36 -10.09 -1.25
N ARG A 316 -0.08 -8.79 -1.13
CA ARG A 316 0.21 -8.16 0.17
C ARG A 316 -0.93 -8.28 1.16
N GLY A 317 -2.19 -8.20 0.70
CA GLY A 317 -3.35 -8.39 1.57
C GLY A 317 -3.36 -9.75 2.24
N ILE A 318 -2.97 -10.79 1.50
CA ILE A 318 -2.87 -12.16 2.03
C ILE A 318 -1.68 -12.29 2.98
N VAL A 319 -0.52 -11.69 2.65
CA VAL A 319 0.65 -11.68 3.53
C VAL A 319 0.37 -10.94 4.84
N ASN A 320 -0.32 -9.81 4.80
CA ASN A 320 -0.72 -9.07 6.00
C ASN A 320 -1.76 -9.83 6.82
N ALA A 321 -2.74 -10.47 6.16
CA ALA A 321 -3.67 -11.37 6.85
C ALA A 321 -2.95 -12.55 7.52
N PHE A 322 -1.92 -13.09 6.86
CA PHE A 322 -1.04 -14.09 7.42
C PHE A 322 -0.31 -13.54 8.65
N ASP A 323 0.36 -12.40 8.56
CA ASP A 323 1.06 -11.77 9.70
C ASP A 323 0.14 -11.55 10.90
N GLN A 324 -1.15 -11.26 10.66
CA GLN A 324 -2.16 -11.07 11.70
C GLN A 324 -2.73 -12.39 12.28
N GLY A 325 -2.24 -13.55 11.84
CA GLY A 325 -2.67 -14.87 12.32
C GLY A 325 -4.07 -15.26 11.85
N LYS A 326 -4.50 -14.82 10.66
CA LYS A 326 -5.82 -15.16 10.09
C LYS A 326 -5.85 -16.52 9.38
N TYR A 327 -4.72 -17.23 9.34
CA TYR A 327 -4.58 -18.57 8.76
C TYR A 327 -4.11 -19.53 9.82
#